data_AF-A0A9D7KQM8-F1
#
_entry.id   AF-A0A9D7KQM8-F1
#
_cell.length_a   1.000
_cell.length_b   1.000
_cell.length_c   1.000
_cell.angle_alpha   90.00
_cell.angle_beta   90.00
_cell.angle_gamma   90.00
#
_symmetry.space_group_name_H-M   'P 1'
#
loop_
_entity.id
_entity.type
_entity.pdbx_description
1 polymer ?
#
loop_
_entity_poly.entity_id
_entity_poly.type
_entity_poly.pdbx_seq_one_letter_code
_entity_poly.pdbx_strand_id
1 'polypeptide(L)'
;MPTGYSRSPKLLKGALIEFSERFIGPVPNVIVFQYNPETMTRALEVWSQGGGGESTTSSETSHTAQPFDPPETFTLALELDATDALENPASHPVAAISGVADRIAAMEMLLYPQGDSLLGGLMGSISSSLGLGGGGAVQPVPRGTVPVVLFVWGPGRIIPVRLTTFSVEEQAYSPLLYPIQAKVSLGLKILTPRDFPETNRKLSEELAITAFNFTRKQKEVLAASNMANSVESILGMLPF
;
A
#
# COMPACT_ATOMS: atom_id res chain seq x y z
N MET A 1 22.60 -3.51 12.85
CA MET A 1 23.03 -4.00 14.18
C MET A 1 21.84 -3.89 15.12
N PRO A 2 21.45 -4.92 15.89
CA PRO A 2 20.45 -4.76 16.93
C PRO A 2 21.11 -4.04 18.11
N THR A 3 20.93 -2.73 18.23
CA THR A 3 21.50 -1.89 19.29
C THR A 3 20.68 -1.95 20.59
N GLY A 4 20.21 -3.14 20.98
CA GLY A 4 19.31 -3.34 22.11
C GLY A 4 19.86 -4.31 23.15
N TYR A 5 19.54 -4.06 24.44
CA TYR A 5 19.80 -4.99 25.53
C TYR A 5 19.34 -6.40 25.16
N SER A 6 20.11 -7.43 25.53
CA SER A 6 19.79 -8.85 25.22
C SER A 6 18.40 -9.33 25.69
N ARG A 7 17.72 -8.54 26.53
CA ARG A 7 16.38 -8.81 27.07
C ARG A 7 15.28 -7.87 26.55
N SER A 8 15.58 -6.94 25.65
CA SER A 8 14.55 -6.09 25.06
C SER A 8 13.73 -6.88 24.04
N PRO A 9 12.40 -6.69 23.97
CA PRO A 9 11.56 -7.29 22.93
C PRO A 9 12.10 -6.96 21.53
N LYS A 10 12.12 -7.95 20.63
CA LYS A 10 12.44 -7.71 19.23
C LYS A 10 11.28 -6.97 18.57
N LEU A 11 11.51 -5.72 18.17
CA LEU A 11 10.52 -4.91 17.48
C LEU A 11 10.49 -5.31 15.99
N LEU A 12 9.33 -5.79 15.53
CA LEU A 12 9.08 -6.00 14.10
C LEU A 12 8.81 -4.66 13.43
N LYS A 13 9.30 -4.48 12.20
CA LYS A 13 9.05 -3.29 11.40
C LYS A 13 7.93 -3.54 10.40
N GLY A 14 7.10 -2.53 10.19
CA GLY A 14 6.15 -2.52 9.07
C GLY A 14 6.88 -2.38 7.72
N ALA A 15 6.21 -2.78 6.65
CA ALA A 15 6.75 -2.67 5.31
C ALA A 15 5.65 -2.53 4.25
N LEU A 16 6.03 -1.95 3.11
CA LEU A 16 5.30 -2.06 1.85
C LEU A 16 6.09 -3.01 0.93
N ILE A 17 5.41 -4.02 0.40
CA ILE A 17 6.02 -4.99 -0.53
C ILE A 17 5.37 -4.81 -1.88
N GLU A 18 6.15 -4.33 -2.84
CA GLU A 18 5.76 -4.15 -4.23
C GLU A 18 6.07 -5.40 -5.04
N PHE A 19 5.05 -5.92 -5.73
CA PHE A 19 5.18 -6.97 -6.71
C PHE A 19 5.12 -6.35 -8.12
N SER A 20 6.27 -5.86 -8.56
CA SER A 20 6.49 -5.28 -9.89
C SER A 20 7.22 -6.24 -10.81
N GLU A 21 6.89 -6.22 -12.10
CA GLU A 21 7.71 -6.85 -13.16
C GLU A 21 8.87 -5.93 -13.61
N ARG A 22 9.09 -4.81 -12.89
CA ARG A 22 10.05 -3.75 -13.25
C ARG A 22 11.51 -4.13 -13.03
N PHE A 23 11.78 -5.10 -12.14
CA PHE A 23 13.14 -5.55 -11.81
C PHE A 23 13.46 -6.89 -12.47
N ILE A 24 14.76 -7.16 -12.70
CA ILE A 24 15.24 -8.39 -13.35
C ILE A 24 14.97 -9.58 -12.41
N GLY A 25 13.90 -10.33 -12.68
CA GLY A 25 13.50 -11.52 -11.93
C GLY A 25 12.36 -11.27 -10.94
N PRO A 26 11.84 -12.33 -10.28
CA PRO A 26 10.66 -12.27 -9.41
C PRO A 26 10.93 -11.65 -8.03
N VAL A 27 11.99 -10.85 -7.89
CA VAL A 27 12.39 -10.30 -6.58
C VAL A 27 11.46 -9.12 -6.26
N PRO A 28 10.62 -9.21 -5.21
CA PRO A 28 9.76 -8.11 -4.82
C PRO A 28 10.60 -6.95 -4.27
N ASN A 29 10.16 -5.72 -4.54
CA ASN A 29 10.76 -4.54 -3.94
C ASN A 29 10.16 -4.34 -2.55
N VAL A 30 11.00 -4.30 -1.51
CA VAL A 30 10.57 -4.25 -0.11
C VAL A 30 10.99 -2.92 0.51
N ILE A 31 10.00 -2.10 0.83
CA ILE A 31 10.18 -0.81 1.49
C ILE A 31 9.89 -0.99 2.98
N VAL A 32 10.95 -1.22 3.76
CA VAL A 32 10.85 -1.36 5.22
C VAL A 32 10.78 0.01 5.86
N PHE A 33 9.86 0.20 6.80
CA PHE A 33 9.75 1.47 7.51
C PHE A 33 10.96 1.69 8.40
N GLN A 34 11.54 2.89 8.34
CA GLN A 34 12.65 3.24 9.21
C GLN A 34 12.21 3.20 10.67
N TYR A 35 11.09 3.88 10.95
CA TYR A 35 10.38 3.87 12.22
C TYR A 35 8.94 3.41 11.98
N ASN A 36 8.41 2.61 12.90
CA ASN A 36 6.99 2.27 12.85
C ASN A 36 6.19 3.52 13.24
N PRO A 37 5.14 3.89 12.49
CA PRO A 37 4.26 4.99 12.88
C PRO A 37 3.69 4.76 14.28
N GLU A 38 3.65 5.82 15.08
CA GLU A 38 3.00 5.80 16.40
C GLU A 38 1.49 5.59 16.29
N THR A 39 0.89 6.11 15.22
CA THR A 39 -0.55 6.09 14.99
C THR A 39 -0.87 5.62 13.59
N MET A 40 -1.94 4.84 13.48
CA MET A 40 -2.52 4.40 12.21
C MET A 40 -4.03 4.48 12.34
N THR A 41 -4.65 5.28 11.48
CA THR A 41 -6.10 5.40 11.43
C THR A 41 -6.64 4.41 10.42
N ARG A 42 -7.68 3.67 10.79
CA ARG A 42 -8.42 2.78 9.89
C ARG A 42 -9.88 3.23 9.81
N ALA A 43 -10.40 3.43 8.61
CA ALA A 43 -11.80 3.72 8.38
C ALA A 43 -12.45 2.62 7.53
N LEU A 44 -13.71 2.33 7.82
CA LEU A 44 -14.54 1.39 7.07
C LEU A 44 -15.78 2.14 6.64
N GLU A 45 -16.05 2.12 5.34
CA GLU A 45 -17.22 2.76 4.77
C GLU A 45 -18.38 1.77 4.76
N VAL A 46 -19.55 2.23 5.21
CA VAL A 46 -20.80 1.48 5.10
C VAL A 46 -21.24 1.52 3.64
N TRP A 47 -21.73 0.39 3.13
CA TRP A 47 -22.32 0.39 1.79
C TRP A 47 -23.52 1.34 1.74
N SER A 48 -23.51 2.23 0.74
CA SER A 48 -24.66 3.06 0.39
C SER A 48 -24.89 2.99 -1.10
N GLN A 49 -26.14 2.89 -1.52
CA GLN A 49 -26.51 2.67 -2.93
C GLN A 49 -26.46 3.98 -3.77
N GLY A 50 -25.94 5.09 -3.24
CA GLY A 50 -26.03 6.43 -3.85
C GLY A 50 -24.72 7.07 -4.32
N GLY A 51 -23.59 6.36 -4.27
CA GLY A 51 -22.27 6.91 -4.58
C GLY A 51 -21.88 6.82 -6.06
N GLY A 52 -22.58 7.52 -6.96
CA GLY A 52 -22.09 7.77 -8.32
C GLY A 52 -23.13 7.82 -9.43
N GLY A 53 -23.50 9.04 -9.86
CA GLY A 53 -24.12 9.35 -11.15
C GLY A 53 -25.58 8.91 -11.32
N GLU A 54 -26.43 9.87 -11.69
CA GLU A 54 -27.84 9.67 -12.07
C GLU A 54 -28.15 8.30 -12.71
N SER A 55 -28.90 7.47 -12.00
CA SER A 55 -29.61 6.32 -12.54
C SER A 55 -30.90 6.14 -11.76
N THR A 56 -31.99 6.61 -12.38
CA THR A 56 -33.36 6.68 -11.88
C THR A 56 -34.04 5.31 -11.90
N THR A 57 -33.48 4.34 -11.17
CA THR A 57 -34.20 3.11 -10.81
C THR A 57 -33.97 2.86 -9.33
N SER A 58 -34.85 3.44 -8.53
CA SER A 58 -35.00 3.16 -7.11
C SER A 58 -35.35 1.68 -6.90
N SER A 59 -34.32 0.84 -6.85
CA SER A 59 -34.42 -0.47 -6.23
C SER A 59 -34.39 -0.21 -4.72
N GLU A 60 -35.52 -0.37 -4.05
CA GLU A 60 -35.57 -0.38 -2.58
C GLU A 60 -34.73 -1.55 -2.07
N THR A 61 -33.43 -1.31 -1.87
CA THR A 61 -32.58 -2.26 -1.16
C THR A 61 -32.76 -2.04 0.33
N SER A 62 -32.86 -3.14 1.07
CA SER A 62 -32.96 -3.08 2.54
C SER A 62 -31.82 -2.23 3.11
N HIS A 63 -32.13 -1.35 4.05
CA HIS A 63 -31.13 -0.61 4.83
C HIS A 63 -30.13 -1.53 5.59
N THR A 64 -30.38 -2.85 5.60
CA THR A 64 -29.51 -3.89 6.18
C THR A 64 -28.63 -4.61 5.15
N ALA A 65 -28.68 -4.25 3.86
CA ALA A 65 -27.93 -4.95 2.82
C ALA A 65 -26.45 -4.51 2.80
N GLN A 66 -25.54 -5.49 2.85
CA GLN A 66 -24.11 -5.31 2.62
C GLN A 66 -23.63 -6.44 1.69
N PRO A 67 -23.71 -6.26 0.37
CA PRO A 67 -23.46 -7.34 -0.59
C PRO A 67 -21.98 -7.73 -0.73
N PHE A 68 -21.06 -6.85 -0.34
CA PHE A 68 -19.61 -7.04 -0.50
C PHE A 68 -18.86 -6.63 0.77
N ASP A 69 -17.56 -6.94 0.84
CA ASP A 69 -16.72 -6.41 1.90
C ASP A 69 -16.74 -4.87 1.92
N PRO A 70 -16.83 -4.24 3.10
CA PRO A 70 -16.83 -2.78 3.20
C PRO A 70 -15.49 -2.23 2.70
N PRO A 71 -15.50 -1.12 1.92
CA PRO A 71 -14.26 -0.42 1.58
C PRO A 71 -13.53 -0.02 2.87
N GLU A 72 -12.26 -0.40 2.97
CA GLU A 72 -11.41 -0.06 4.10
C GLU A 72 -10.26 0.85 3.63
N THR A 73 -9.92 1.85 4.44
CA THR A 73 -8.79 2.74 4.20
C THR A 73 -7.89 2.84 5.43
N PHE A 74 -6.60 3.05 5.19
CA PHE A 74 -5.62 3.40 6.22
C PHE A 74 -5.01 4.76 5.95
N THR A 75 -4.75 5.49 7.03
CA THR A 75 -3.93 6.70 7.00
C THR A 75 -2.83 6.55 8.03
N LEU A 76 -1.59 6.78 7.62
CA LEU A 76 -0.41 6.71 8.47
C LEU A 76 0.64 7.72 8.03
N ALA A 77 1.51 8.11 8.96
CA ALA A 77 2.63 9.01 8.70
C ALA A 77 3.95 8.29 9.02
N LEU A 78 4.84 8.21 8.03
CA LEU A 78 6.17 7.64 8.16
C LEU A 78 7.20 8.75 8.34
N GLU A 79 8.12 8.55 9.28
CA GLU A 79 9.26 9.44 9.47
C GLU A 79 10.50 8.82 8.83
N LEU A 80 11.25 9.65 8.10
CA LEU A 80 12.51 9.31 7.45
C LEU A 80 13.59 10.24 7.97
N ASP A 81 14.73 9.69 8.35
CA ASP A 81 15.88 10.44 8.86
C ASP A 81 17.19 9.80 8.40
N ALA A 82 18.06 10.57 7.75
CA ALA A 82 19.39 10.14 7.33
C ALA A 82 20.49 10.54 8.34
N THR A 83 20.20 11.25 9.42
CA THR A 83 21.19 11.80 10.36
C THR A 83 22.16 10.72 10.88
N ASP A 84 21.62 9.63 11.44
CA ASP A 84 22.44 8.49 11.93
C ASP A 84 23.27 7.84 10.80
N ALA A 85 22.71 7.78 9.59
CA ALA A 85 23.39 7.19 8.45
C ALA A 85 24.56 8.08 7.97
N LEU A 86 24.39 9.41 8.08
CA LEU A 86 25.40 10.42 7.75
C LEU A 86 26.56 10.47 8.75
N GLU A 87 26.38 10.00 9.99
CA GLU A 87 27.49 9.85 10.94
C GLU A 87 28.50 8.79 10.49
N ASN A 88 28.05 7.77 9.74
CA ASN A 88 28.90 6.74 9.17
C ASN A 88 28.66 6.56 7.66
N PRO A 89 29.15 7.50 6.83
CA PRO A 89 28.87 7.52 5.39
C PRO A 89 29.53 6.35 4.66
N ALA A 90 30.63 5.79 5.19
CA ALA A 90 31.29 4.62 4.62
C ALA A 90 30.40 3.37 4.62
N SER A 91 29.52 3.22 5.62
CA SER A 91 28.54 2.13 5.66
C SER A 91 27.21 2.48 5.00
N HIS A 92 26.96 3.75 4.70
CA HIS A 92 25.69 4.24 4.12
C HIS A 92 25.93 5.18 2.93
N PRO A 93 26.54 4.69 1.83
CA PRO A 93 26.90 5.55 0.70
C PRO A 93 25.69 6.18 0.01
N VAL A 94 24.54 5.48 -0.02
CA VAL A 94 23.30 6.03 -0.61
C VAL A 94 22.81 7.22 0.19
N ALA A 95 22.70 7.09 1.52
CA ALA A 95 22.27 8.19 2.39
C ALA A 95 23.25 9.38 2.34
N ALA A 96 24.55 9.12 2.19
CA ALA A 96 25.56 10.17 2.02
C ALA A 96 25.37 11.01 0.74
N ILE A 97 24.81 10.42 -0.32
CA ILE A 97 24.60 11.09 -1.60
C ILE A 97 23.21 11.72 -1.65
N SER A 98 22.16 10.96 -1.32
CA SER A 98 20.77 11.34 -1.56
C SER A 98 19.94 11.58 -0.30
N GLY A 99 20.54 11.51 0.89
CA GLY A 99 19.80 11.63 2.15
C GLY A 99 18.70 10.57 2.26
N VAL A 100 17.44 11.01 2.38
CA VAL A 100 16.25 10.14 2.40
C VAL A 100 15.48 10.11 1.07
N ALA A 101 15.98 10.78 0.03
CA ALA A 101 15.29 10.89 -1.26
C ALA A 101 15.12 9.53 -1.97
N ASP A 102 16.01 8.58 -1.72
CA ASP A 102 15.92 7.21 -2.23
C ASP A 102 14.64 6.50 -1.75
N ARG A 103 14.32 6.65 -0.46
CA ARG A 103 13.14 6.04 0.17
C ARG A 103 11.85 6.74 -0.24
N ILE A 104 11.90 8.08 -0.37
CA ILE A 104 10.77 8.86 -0.90
C ILE A 104 10.45 8.38 -2.31
N ALA A 105 11.45 8.35 -3.20
CA ALA A 105 11.29 7.89 -4.58
C ALA A 105 10.78 6.46 -4.65
N ALA A 106 11.28 5.54 -3.81
CA ALA A 106 10.78 4.16 -3.78
C ALA A 106 9.28 4.07 -3.48
N MET A 107 8.76 4.92 -2.59
CA MET A 107 7.32 4.99 -2.29
C MET A 107 6.53 5.71 -3.39
N GLU A 108 7.09 6.76 -3.99
CA GLU A 108 6.49 7.45 -5.13
C GLU A 108 6.29 6.49 -6.30
N MET A 109 7.27 5.64 -6.59
CA MET A 109 7.22 4.66 -7.68
C MET A 109 6.03 3.69 -7.59
N LEU A 110 5.44 3.50 -6.40
CA LEU A 110 4.23 2.70 -6.22
C LEU A 110 2.98 3.31 -6.88
N LEU A 111 2.99 4.63 -7.11
CA LEU A 111 1.91 5.35 -7.79
C LEU A 111 2.03 5.30 -9.32
N TYR A 112 3.24 5.02 -9.83
CA TYR A 112 3.51 5.04 -11.27
C TYR A 112 3.07 3.73 -11.93
N PRO A 113 2.62 3.79 -13.20
CA PRO A 113 2.25 2.59 -13.94
C PRO A 113 3.46 1.67 -14.20
N GLN A 114 3.20 0.37 -14.14
CA GLN A 114 4.13 -0.69 -14.49
C GLN A 114 4.26 -0.73 -16.02
N GLY A 115 5.44 -0.42 -16.54
CA GLY A 115 5.71 -0.29 -17.97
C GLY A 115 6.45 0.99 -18.34
N ASP A 116 6.36 2.03 -17.50
CA ASP A 116 7.09 3.28 -17.65
C ASP A 116 8.49 3.20 -17.00
N SER A 117 9.15 2.06 -17.20
CA SER A 117 10.58 1.97 -16.98
C SER A 117 11.25 2.96 -17.93
N LEU A 118 12.20 3.76 -17.44
CA LEU A 118 13.01 4.70 -18.23
C LEU A 118 13.56 4.05 -19.52
N LEU A 119 13.75 2.72 -19.52
CA LEU A 119 14.19 1.92 -20.68
C LEU A 119 13.05 1.44 -21.60
N GLY A 120 11.82 1.27 -21.09
CA GLY A 120 10.66 0.75 -21.83
C GLY A 120 9.81 1.85 -22.48
N GLY A 121 9.62 2.98 -21.79
CA GLY A 121 8.83 4.11 -22.30
C GLY A 121 9.45 4.77 -23.54
N LEU A 122 10.78 4.93 -23.56
CA LEU A 122 11.52 5.49 -24.70
C LEU A 122 11.47 4.59 -25.94
N MET A 123 11.39 3.27 -25.78
CA MET A 123 11.30 2.34 -26.92
C MET A 123 9.89 2.31 -27.53
N GLY A 124 8.85 2.44 -26.69
CA GLY A 124 7.45 2.50 -27.11
C GLY A 124 7.08 3.79 -27.84
N SER A 125 7.60 4.94 -27.38
CA SER A 125 7.28 6.25 -27.98
C SER A 125 7.87 6.47 -29.37
N ILE A 126 9.00 5.83 -29.69
CA ILE A 126 9.66 5.96 -31.00
C ILE A 126 8.94 5.11 -32.06
N SER A 127 8.32 4.00 -31.66
CA SER A 127 7.58 3.13 -32.58
C SER A 127 6.23 3.72 -33.01
N SER A 128 5.62 4.60 -32.19
CA SER A 128 4.37 5.27 -32.53
C SER A 128 4.53 6.51 -33.43
N SER A 129 5.73 7.11 -33.54
CA SER A 129 5.95 8.32 -34.33
C SER A 129 6.47 8.07 -35.75
N LEU A 130 6.77 6.82 -36.13
CA LEU A 130 7.32 6.46 -37.45
C LEU A 130 6.30 5.76 -38.37
N GLY A 131 5.05 5.59 -37.92
CA GLY A 131 3.95 5.10 -38.75
C GLY A 131 3.36 6.18 -39.64
N LEU A 132 4.10 6.60 -40.66
CA LEU A 132 3.53 7.36 -41.78
C LEU A 132 2.59 6.46 -42.59
N GLY A 133 1.28 6.68 -42.49
CA GLY A 133 0.32 6.33 -43.52
C GLY A 133 -0.83 5.41 -43.10
N GLY A 134 -2.04 5.98 -43.11
CA GLY A 134 -3.26 5.24 -43.43
C GLY A 134 -4.07 4.69 -42.25
N GLY A 135 -5.17 5.38 -41.94
CA GLY A 135 -6.40 4.86 -41.30
C GLY A 135 -6.25 3.67 -40.35
N GLY A 136 -5.84 3.92 -39.11
CA GLY A 136 -5.83 2.93 -38.03
C GLY A 136 -6.77 3.35 -36.91
N ALA A 137 -7.62 2.43 -36.46
CA ALA A 137 -8.51 2.60 -35.32
C ALA A 137 -7.79 3.22 -34.12
N VAL A 138 -8.50 4.05 -33.36
CA VAL A 138 -8.04 4.55 -32.05
C VAL A 138 -7.84 3.33 -31.14
N GLN A 139 -6.63 2.76 -31.15
CA GLN A 139 -6.26 1.70 -30.24
C GLN A 139 -6.31 2.31 -28.84
N PRO A 140 -7.12 1.79 -27.90
CA PRO A 140 -7.15 2.33 -26.54
C PRO A 140 -5.73 2.23 -25.98
N VAL A 141 -5.16 3.39 -25.62
CA VAL A 141 -3.89 3.45 -24.88
C VAL A 141 -4.04 2.52 -23.70
N PRO A 142 -3.20 1.47 -23.57
CA PRO A 142 -3.27 0.57 -22.43
C PRO A 142 -3.19 1.41 -21.16
N ARG A 143 -4.26 1.38 -20.35
CA ARG A 143 -4.22 2.03 -19.04
C ARG A 143 -3.12 1.33 -18.26
N GLY A 144 -2.04 2.03 -17.95
CA GLY A 144 -0.92 1.47 -17.22
C GLY A 144 -1.43 0.88 -15.89
N THR A 145 -1.17 -0.39 -15.66
CA THR A 145 -1.52 -1.06 -14.41
C THR A 145 -0.50 -0.65 -13.35
N VAL A 146 -0.95 -0.19 -12.18
CA VAL A 146 -0.05 0.09 -11.05
C VAL A 146 0.42 -1.22 -10.41
N PRO A 147 1.55 -1.24 -9.68
CA PRO A 147 2.01 -2.46 -9.03
C PRO A 147 1.02 -2.93 -7.96
N VAL A 148 0.98 -4.23 -7.74
CA VAL A 148 0.32 -4.81 -6.57
C VAL A 148 1.21 -4.57 -5.36
N VAL A 149 0.67 -3.90 -4.33
CA VAL A 149 1.41 -3.60 -3.10
C VAL A 149 0.76 -4.31 -1.92
N LEU A 150 1.55 -4.99 -1.10
CA LEU A 150 1.12 -5.53 0.19
C LEU A 150 1.60 -4.61 1.31
N PHE A 151 0.67 -4.19 2.16
CA PHE A 151 0.97 -3.56 3.43
C PHE A 151 1.12 -4.63 4.52
N VAL A 152 2.29 -4.65 5.16
CA VAL A 152 2.65 -5.61 6.21
C VAL A 152 2.77 -4.89 7.54
N TRP A 153 1.95 -5.28 8.50
CA TRP A 153 1.95 -4.76 9.87
C TRP A 153 2.01 -5.91 10.87
N GLY A 154 3.17 -6.58 10.90
CA GLY A 154 3.40 -7.79 11.68
C GLY A 154 2.74 -9.04 11.07
N PRO A 155 2.85 -10.20 11.74
CA PRO A 155 2.35 -11.48 11.23
C PRO A 155 0.82 -11.56 11.16
N GLY A 156 0.12 -10.64 11.85
CA GLY A 156 -1.33 -10.64 11.95
C GLY A 156 -2.06 -9.76 10.92
N ARG A 157 -1.32 -9.02 10.08
CA ARG A 157 -1.93 -8.08 9.14
C ARG A 157 -1.06 -7.94 7.90
N ILE A 158 -1.46 -8.66 6.86
CA ILE A 158 -0.85 -8.62 5.53
C ILE A 158 -1.98 -8.42 4.55
N ILE A 159 -2.05 -7.27 3.91
CA ILE A 159 -3.21 -6.88 3.10
C ILE A 159 -2.77 -6.21 1.80
N PRO A 160 -3.45 -6.49 0.68
CA PRO A 160 -3.20 -5.75 -0.53
C PRO A 160 -3.77 -4.34 -0.41
N VAL A 161 -2.98 -3.35 -0.79
CA VAL A 161 -3.36 -1.94 -0.72
C VAL A 161 -3.02 -1.23 -2.02
N ARG A 162 -3.73 -0.15 -2.27
CA ARG A 162 -3.42 0.85 -3.29
C ARG A 162 -3.21 2.19 -2.61
N LEU A 163 -2.12 2.87 -2.94
CA LEU A 163 -1.91 4.24 -2.49
C LEU A 163 -2.96 5.15 -3.15
N THR A 164 -3.64 5.95 -2.33
CA THR A 164 -4.66 6.93 -2.76
C THR A 164 -4.19 8.36 -2.54
N THR A 165 -3.41 8.60 -1.49
CA THR A 165 -2.81 9.91 -1.22
C THR A 165 -1.36 9.72 -0.81
N PHE A 166 -0.52 10.67 -1.25
CA PHE A 166 0.91 10.71 -0.96
C PHE A 166 1.31 12.16 -0.79
N SER A 167 1.84 12.50 0.37
CA SER A 167 2.28 13.85 0.70
C SER A 167 3.58 13.76 1.48
N VAL A 168 4.56 14.58 1.10
CA VAL A 168 5.91 14.58 1.68
C VAL A 168 6.20 15.97 2.22
N GLU A 169 6.56 16.03 3.48
CA GLU A 169 7.13 17.21 4.12
C GLU A 169 8.63 17.01 4.25
N GLU A 170 9.40 17.61 3.34
CA GLU A 170 10.87 17.53 3.33
C GLU A 170 11.50 18.59 4.23
N GLN A 171 12.55 18.20 4.95
CA GLN A 171 13.22 19.04 5.93
C GLN A 171 14.73 18.77 5.90
N ALA A 172 15.51 19.76 6.38
CA ALA A 172 16.97 19.71 6.52
C ALA A 172 17.69 19.21 5.27
N TYR A 173 18.25 20.12 4.47
CA TYR A 173 18.84 19.75 3.18
C TYR A 173 20.36 19.59 3.24
N SER A 174 20.90 18.66 2.45
CA SER A 174 22.33 18.58 2.15
C SER A 174 22.78 19.75 1.26
N PRO A 175 24.09 20.00 1.08
CA PRO A 175 24.57 21.02 0.14
C PRO A 175 24.12 20.83 -1.31
N LEU A 176 23.75 19.60 -1.68
CA LEU A 176 23.19 19.25 -2.99
C LEU A 176 21.65 19.32 -3.01
N LEU A 177 21.03 19.89 -1.97
CA LEU A 177 19.58 20.04 -1.80
C LEU A 177 18.81 18.71 -1.73
N TYR A 178 19.47 17.64 -1.30
CA TYR A 178 18.77 16.40 -0.95
C TYR A 178 18.23 16.47 0.48
N PRO A 179 16.97 16.07 0.72
CA PRO A 179 16.40 16.07 2.07
C PRO A 179 17.12 15.03 2.95
N ILE A 180 17.45 15.45 4.17
CA ILE A 180 18.02 14.60 5.23
C ILE A 180 16.91 14.04 6.11
N GLN A 181 15.82 14.79 6.29
CA GLN A 181 14.65 14.38 7.05
C GLN A 181 13.38 14.56 6.21
N ALA A 182 12.41 13.68 6.39
CA ALA A 182 11.11 13.84 5.77
C ALA A 182 9.99 13.14 6.55
N LYS A 183 8.80 13.73 6.52
CA LYS A 183 7.56 13.11 6.99
C LYS A 183 6.67 12.79 5.80
N VAL A 184 6.37 11.51 5.61
CA VAL A 184 5.57 10.99 4.49
C VAL A 184 4.21 10.57 5.00
N SER A 185 3.16 11.30 4.59
CA SER A 185 1.77 10.96 4.89
C SER A 185 1.17 10.12 3.76
N LEU A 186 0.74 8.91 4.10
CA LEU A 186 0.20 7.92 3.17
C LEU A 186 -1.29 7.67 3.44
N GLY A 187 -2.09 7.74 2.38
CA GLY A 187 -3.43 7.16 2.36
C GLY A 187 -3.43 5.88 1.53
N LEU A 188 -3.94 4.80 2.11
CA LEU A 188 -3.99 3.49 1.52
C LEU A 188 -5.44 3.02 1.46
N LYS A 189 -5.88 2.50 0.31
CA LYS A 189 -7.15 1.79 0.16
C LYS A 189 -6.89 0.30 0.08
N ILE A 190 -7.57 -0.50 0.89
CA ILE A 190 -7.46 -1.96 0.81
C ILE A 190 -8.10 -2.43 -0.49
N LEU A 191 -7.39 -3.32 -1.20
CA LEU A 191 -7.93 -4.02 -2.35
C LEU A 191 -8.61 -5.32 -1.89
N THR A 192 -9.76 -5.59 -2.47
CA THR A 192 -10.59 -6.77 -2.20
C THR A 192 -10.49 -7.73 -3.40
N PRO A 193 -10.89 -9.01 -3.26
CA PRO A 193 -10.78 -9.97 -4.35
C PRO A 193 -11.50 -9.54 -5.64
N ARG A 194 -12.54 -8.71 -5.54
CA ARG A 194 -13.28 -8.17 -6.70
C ARG A 194 -12.47 -7.14 -7.52
N ASP A 195 -11.44 -6.55 -6.92
CA ASP A 195 -10.58 -5.58 -7.59
C ASP A 195 -9.55 -6.27 -8.51
N PHE A 196 -9.48 -7.61 -8.48
CA PHE A 196 -8.60 -8.44 -9.30
C PHE A 196 -9.44 -9.30 -10.28
N PRO A 197 -9.43 -8.99 -11.59
CA PRO A 197 -10.15 -9.75 -12.60
C PRO A 197 -9.77 -11.24 -12.59
N GLU A 198 -10.70 -12.11 -12.96
CA GLU A 198 -10.44 -13.57 -12.99
C GLU A 198 -9.59 -14.00 -14.20
N THR A 199 -9.59 -13.18 -15.26
CA THR A 199 -8.94 -13.51 -16.52
C THR A 199 -7.44 -13.23 -16.47
N ASN A 200 -6.63 -14.27 -16.70
CA ASN A 200 -5.16 -14.19 -16.79
C ASN A 200 -4.49 -13.57 -15.54
N ARG A 201 -4.90 -14.04 -14.36
CA ARG A 201 -4.36 -13.58 -13.08
C ARG A 201 -2.86 -13.80 -13.00
N LYS A 202 -2.14 -12.76 -12.56
CA LYS A 202 -0.72 -12.85 -12.26
C LYS A 202 -0.50 -13.44 -10.87
N LEU A 203 0.66 -14.05 -10.63
CA LEU A 203 1.04 -14.57 -9.32
C LEU A 203 0.93 -13.49 -8.21
N SER A 204 1.27 -12.24 -8.53
CA SER A 204 1.14 -11.10 -7.61
C SER A 204 -0.31 -10.85 -7.16
N GLU A 205 -1.28 -11.01 -8.07
CA GLU A 205 -2.70 -10.85 -7.79
C GLU A 205 -3.23 -12.03 -6.95
N GLU A 206 -2.78 -13.25 -7.22
CA GLU A 206 -3.11 -14.43 -6.40
C GLU A 206 -2.58 -14.29 -4.96
N LEU A 207 -1.35 -13.80 -4.80
CA LEU A 207 -0.78 -13.50 -3.49
C LEU A 207 -1.58 -12.40 -2.77
N ALA A 208 -2.02 -11.36 -3.47
CA ALA A 208 -2.87 -10.31 -2.92
C ALA A 208 -4.20 -10.84 -2.39
N ILE A 209 -4.91 -11.65 -3.19
CA ILE A 209 -6.16 -12.28 -2.77
C ILE A 209 -5.93 -13.19 -1.55
N THR A 210 -4.84 -13.97 -1.55
CA THR A 210 -4.49 -14.86 -0.44
C THR A 210 -4.19 -14.08 0.84
N ALA A 211 -3.43 -12.99 0.75
CA ALA A 211 -3.13 -12.10 1.86
C ALA A 211 -4.40 -11.48 2.45
N PHE A 212 -5.29 -10.97 1.59
CA PHE A 212 -6.59 -10.44 2.01
C PHE A 212 -7.39 -11.47 2.80
N ASN A 213 -7.55 -12.68 2.24
CA ASN A 213 -8.31 -13.76 2.88
C ASN A 213 -7.69 -14.21 4.21
N PHE A 214 -6.37 -14.24 4.29
CA PHE A 214 -5.65 -14.54 5.53
C PHE A 214 -5.97 -13.52 6.62
N THR A 215 -5.83 -12.21 6.34
CA THR A 215 -6.14 -11.16 7.30
C THR A 215 -7.62 -11.12 7.67
N ARG A 216 -8.52 -11.37 6.70
CA ARG A 216 -9.96 -11.47 6.94
C ARG A 216 -10.30 -12.60 7.93
N LYS A 217 -9.74 -13.80 7.72
CA LYS A 217 -9.94 -14.94 8.64
C LYS A 217 -9.43 -14.62 10.04
N GLN A 218 -8.28 -13.96 10.16
CA GLN A 218 -7.79 -13.53 11.47
C GLN A 218 -8.74 -12.53 12.15
N LYS A 219 -9.28 -11.58 11.39
CA LYS A 219 -10.29 -10.63 11.90
C LYS A 219 -11.54 -11.36 12.42
N GLU A 220 -12.00 -12.40 11.73
CA GLU A 220 -13.13 -13.26 12.17
C GLU A 220 -12.80 -14.02 13.46
N VAL A 221 -11.60 -14.61 13.55
CA VAL A 221 -11.15 -15.32 14.77
C VAL A 221 -11.07 -14.37 15.97
N LEU A 222 -10.53 -13.16 15.78
CA LEU A 222 -10.46 -12.14 16.82
C LEU A 222 -11.85 -11.64 17.25
N ALA A 223 -12.78 -11.50 16.29
CA ALA A 223 -14.17 -11.14 16.59
C ALA A 223 -14.86 -12.24 17.41
N ALA A 224 -14.69 -13.51 17.04
CA ALA A 224 -15.20 -14.64 17.81
C ALA A 224 -14.61 -14.71 19.23
N SER A 225 -13.34 -14.38 19.38
CA SER A 225 -12.67 -14.33 20.69
C SER A 225 -13.25 -13.21 21.58
N ASN A 226 -13.59 -12.05 21.01
CA ASN A 226 -14.25 -10.97 21.76
C ASN A 226 -15.65 -11.38 22.25
N MET A 227 -16.40 -12.16 21.48
CA MET A 227 -17.69 -12.71 21.93
C MET A 227 -17.52 -13.60 23.17
N ALA A 228 -16.52 -14.49 23.17
CA ALA A 228 -16.25 -15.36 24.32
C ALA A 228 -15.97 -14.55 25.59
N ASN A 229 -15.16 -13.48 25.49
CA ASN A 229 -14.89 -12.60 26.62
C ASN A 229 -16.10 -11.77 27.06
N SER A 230 -17.00 -11.43 26.13
CA SER A 230 -18.17 -10.58 26.42
C SER A 230 -19.28 -11.32 27.18
N VAL A 231 -19.40 -12.64 27.01
CA VAL A 231 -20.38 -13.47 27.76
C VAL A 231 -20.13 -13.40 29.28
N GLU A 232 -18.86 -13.32 29.71
CA GLU A 232 -18.51 -13.14 31.12
C GLU A 232 -18.97 -11.77 31.67
N SER A 233 -18.95 -10.72 30.83
CA SER A 233 -19.35 -9.36 31.20
C SER A 233 -20.87 -9.16 31.24
N ILE A 234 -21.61 -9.83 30.34
CA ILE A 234 -23.08 -9.68 30.22
C ILE A 234 -23.82 -10.29 31.42
N LEU A 235 -23.26 -11.31 32.08
CA LEU A 235 -23.83 -11.89 33.31
C LEU A 235 -23.98 -10.88 34.47
N GLY A 236 -23.26 -9.75 34.43
CA GLY A 236 -23.39 -8.66 35.41
C GLY A 236 -24.23 -7.46 34.96
N MET A 237 -24.71 -7.43 33.71
CA MET A 237 -25.42 -6.28 33.13
C MET A 237 -26.93 -6.46 32.98
N LEU A 238 -27.46 -7.67 33.21
CA LEU A 238 -28.90 -7.92 33.16
C LEU A 238 -29.55 -7.50 34.49
N PRO A 239 -30.47 -6.51 34.51
CA PRO A 239 -31.31 -6.30 35.66
C PRO A 239 -32.30 -7.47 35.70
N PHE A 240 -32.20 -8.32 36.72
CA PHE A 240 -33.29 -9.22 37.08
C PHE A 240 -34.44 -8.42 37.71
#